data_AF-A0A2N0FZ71-F1
#
_entry.id   AF-A0A2N0FZ71-F1
#
_cell.length_a   1.000
_cell.length_b   1.000
_cell.length_c   1.000
_cell.angle_alpha   90.00
_cell.angle_beta   90.00
_cell.angle_gamma   90.00
#
_symmetry.space_group_name_H-M   'P 1'
#
loop_
_entity.id
_entity.type
_entity.pdbx_description
1 polymer ?
#
loop_
_entity_poly.entity_id
_entity_poly.type
_entity_poly.pdbx_seq_one_letter_code
_entity_poly.pdbx_strand_id
1 'polypeptide(L)'
;MHLYFVVNKRTSSIKIDEILKISIKIAIICVGLVVVGMLGFFGLFWTCEYLDAQDTARASQGRGYVAVGWIFLFVTIPFGALLGGLSAFFGYKRLLPKMKSEKSD
;
A
#
# COMPACT_ATOMS: atom_id res chain seq x y z
N MET A 1 -10.47 11.47 -45.75
CA MET A 1 -9.35 11.51 -44.77
C MET A 1 -9.72 12.13 -43.41
N HIS A 2 -10.58 13.15 -43.34
CA HIS A 2 -10.95 13.81 -42.06
C HIS A 2 -11.70 12.95 -41.02
N LEU A 3 -12.48 11.95 -41.46
CA LEU A 3 -13.27 11.10 -40.56
C LEU A 3 -12.42 10.15 -39.69
N TYR A 4 -11.28 9.67 -40.21
CA TYR A 4 -10.39 8.78 -39.46
C TYR A 4 -9.73 9.48 -38.27
N PHE A 5 -9.43 10.77 -38.41
CA PHE A 5 -8.78 11.54 -37.34
C PHE A 5 -9.72 11.82 -36.16
N VAL A 6 -11.01 12.06 -36.44
CA VAL A 6 -12.03 12.31 -35.41
C VAL A 6 -12.39 11.04 -34.64
N VAL A 7 -12.48 9.88 -35.32
CA VAL A 7 -12.74 8.60 -34.66
C VAL A 7 -11.56 8.23 -33.75
N ASN A 8 -10.32 8.37 -34.23
CA ASN A 8 -9.12 8.06 -33.45
C ASN A 8 -8.96 8.96 -32.21
N LYS A 9 -9.30 10.25 -32.31
CA LYS A 9 -9.25 11.18 -31.18
C LYS A 9 -10.31 10.86 -30.12
N ARG A 10 -11.49 10.35 -30.52
CA ARG A 10 -12.57 9.96 -29.59
C ARG A 10 -12.25 8.68 -28.83
N THR A 11 -11.66 7.67 -29.48
CA THR A 11 -11.22 6.43 -28.82
C THR A 11 -10.02 6.66 -27.89
N SER A 12 -9.10 7.57 -28.23
CA SER A 12 -8.02 7.96 -27.32
C SER A 12 -8.53 8.68 -26.07
N SER A 13 -9.53 9.56 -26.19
CA SER A 13 -10.13 10.26 -25.04
C SER A 13 -10.79 9.28 -24.05
N ILE A 14 -11.57 8.32 -24.56
CA ILE A 14 -12.26 7.32 -23.73
C ILE A 14 -11.28 6.43 -22.95
N LYS A 15 -10.12 6.11 -23.54
CA LYS A 15 -9.07 5.35 -22.85
C LYS A 15 -8.41 6.16 -21.72
N ILE A 16 -8.23 7.47 -21.91
CA ILE A 16 -7.61 8.35 -20.91
C ILE A 16 -8.51 8.48 -19.67
N ASP A 17 -9.83 8.61 -19.85
CA ASP A 17 -10.78 8.70 -18.73
C ASP A 17 -10.79 7.43 -17.85
N GLU A 18 -10.69 6.24 -18.47
CA GLU A 18 -10.62 4.97 -17.73
C GLU A 18 -9.29 4.80 -16.98
N ILE A 19 -8.15 5.16 -17.60
CA ILE A 19 -6.84 5.15 -16.95
C ILE A 19 -6.83 6.13 -15.77
N LEU A 20 -7.40 7.32 -15.94
CA LEU A 20 -7.50 8.33 -14.90
C LEU A 20 -8.32 7.80 -13.71
N LYS A 21 -9.48 7.18 -13.94
CA LYS A 21 -10.30 6.57 -12.88
C LYS A 21 -9.56 5.47 -12.12
N ILE A 22 -8.81 4.60 -12.82
CA ILE A 22 -8.01 3.56 -12.18
C ILE A 22 -6.89 4.20 -11.34
N SER A 23 -6.21 5.22 -11.87
CA SER A 23 -5.14 5.91 -11.15
C SER A 23 -5.63 6.59 -9.86
N ILE A 24 -6.81 7.22 -9.88
CA ILE A 24 -7.42 7.85 -8.71
C ILE A 24 -7.79 6.80 -7.65
N LYS A 25 -8.36 5.66 -8.06
CA LYS A 25 -8.67 4.56 -7.13
C LYS A 25 -7.42 4.03 -6.44
N ILE A 26 -6.34 3.83 -7.20
CA ILE A 26 -5.05 3.39 -6.65
C ILE A 26 -4.50 4.45 -5.68
N ALA A 27 -4.56 5.73 -6.04
CA ALA A 27 -4.10 6.82 -5.18
C ALA A 27 -4.88 6.86 -3.85
N ILE A 28 -6.21 6.73 -3.88
CA ILE A 28 -7.04 6.69 -2.66
C ILE A 28 -6.68 5.48 -1.79
N ILE A 29 -6.45 4.31 -2.39
CA ILE A 29 -6.01 3.11 -1.65
C ILE A 29 -4.64 3.37 -0.99
N CYS A 30 -3.68 3.94 -1.72
CA CYS A 30 -2.37 4.28 -1.16
C CYS A 30 -2.48 5.26 0.01
N VAL A 31 -3.28 6.33 -0.13
CA VAL A 31 -3.52 7.29 0.95
C VAL A 31 -4.20 6.61 2.13
N GLY A 32 -5.21 5.78 1.89
CA GLY A 32 -5.91 5.02 2.94
C GLY A 32 -4.97 4.10 3.72
N LEU A 33 -4.08 3.39 3.03
CA LEU A 33 -3.07 2.54 3.68
C LEU A 33 -2.11 3.35 4.55
N VAL A 34 -1.66 4.53 4.09
CA VAL A 34 -0.80 5.42 4.88
C VAL A 34 -1.54 5.91 6.12
N VAL A 35 -2.78 6.40 5.98
CA VAL A 35 -3.57 6.91 7.10
C VAL A 35 -3.85 5.81 8.14
N VAL A 36 -4.24 4.61 7.70
CA VAL A 36 -4.46 3.47 8.61
C VAL A 36 -3.15 3.07 9.30
N GLY A 37 -2.03 3.06 8.58
CA GLY A 37 -0.71 2.81 9.15
C GLY A 37 -0.32 3.84 10.21
N MET A 38 -0.55 5.12 9.95
CA MET A 38 -0.31 6.21 10.92
C MET A 38 -1.21 6.07 12.15
N LEU A 39 -2.51 5.82 11.97
CA LEU A 39 -3.45 5.62 13.08
C LEU A 39 -3.07 4.42 13.94
N GLY A 40 -2.69 3.29 13.32
CA GLY A 40 -2.20 2.12 14.03
C GLY A 40 -0.92 2.42 14.82
N PHE A 41 0.02 3.15 14.22
CA PHE A 41 1.25 3.57 14.89
C PHE A 41 0.98 4.49 16.08
N PHE A 42 0.13 5.51 15.92
CA PHE A 42 -0.24 6.41 17.01
C PHE A 42 -0.95 5.69 18.15
N GLY A 43 -1.87 4.76 17.84
CA GLY A 43 -2.52 3.95 18.86
C GLY A 43 -1.54 3.09 19.64
N LEU A 44 -0.62 2.42 18.94
CA LEU A 44 0.39 1.58 19.57
C LEU A 44 1.37 2.41 20.41
N PHE A 45 1.81 3.55 19.89
CA PHE A 45 2.67 4.51 20.59
C PHE A 45 2.03 5.00 21.89
N TRP A 46 0.77 5.45 21.82
CA TRP A 46 0.02 5.89 22.99
C TRP A 46 -0.14 4.80 24.05
N THR A 47 -0.41 3.57 23.60
CA THR A 47 -0.56 2.43 24.53
C THR A 47 0.77 2.08 25.18
N CYS A 48 1.87 2.11 24.43
CA CYS A 48 3.22 1.92 24.95
C CYS A 48 3.61 3.01 25.96
N GLU A 49 3.32 4.28 25.65
CA GLU A 49 3.58 5.40 26.56
C GLU A 49 2.75 5.30 27.85
N TYR A 50 1.46 4.94 27.73
CA TYR A 50 0.59 4.72 28.88
C TYR A 50 1.11 3.60 29.81
N LEU A 51 1.59 2.49 29.24
CA LEU A 51 2.19 1.40 30.01
C LEU A 51 3.52 1.80 30.64
N ASP A 52 4.35 2.59 29.94
CA ASP A 52 5.62 3.09 30.47
C ASP A 52 5.42 4.08 31.63
N ALA A 53 4.33 4.87 31.58
CA ALA A 53 3.93 5.77 32.65
C ALA A 53 3.45 5.02 33.91
N GLN A 54 2.93 3.79 33.77
CA GLN A 54 2.57 2.95 34.92
C GLN A 54 3.77 2.25 35.55
N ASP A 55 4.78 1.89 34.74
CA ASP A 55 5.99 1.18 35.17
C ASP A 55 7.25 2.05 34.99
N THR A 56 7.25 3.24 35.60
CA THR A 56 8.30 4.27 35.44
C THR A 56 9.71 3.78 35.79
N ALA A 57 9.84 2.79 36.68
CA ALA A 57 11.11 2.15 37.01
C ALA A 57 11.76 1.46 35.80
N ARG A 58 10.96 0.82 34.93
CA ARG A 58 11.44 0.21 33.67
C ARG A 58 11.74 1.24 32.60
N ALA A 59 10.90 2.27 32.49
CA ALA A 59 11.11 3.39 31.57
C ALA A 59 12.47 4.06 31.80
N SER A 60 12.82 4.32 33.07
CA SER A 60 14.07 4.97 33.47
C SER A 60 15.35 4.20 33.13
N GLN A 61 15.25 2.88 32.92
CA GLN A 61 16.39 2.02 32.54
C GLN A 61 16.56 1.87 31.02
N GLY A 62 15.83 2.65 30.21
CA GLY A 62 15.89 2.57 28.75
C GLY A 62 15.26 1.31 28.16
N ARG A 63 14.51 0.56 28.96
CA ARG A 63 13.77 -0.66 28.56
C ARG A 63 12.26 -0.41 28.45
N GLY A 64 11.88 0.85 28.22
CA GLY A 64 10.49 1.25 28.12
C GLY A 64 9.78 0.62 26.93
N TYR A 65 8.47 0.43 27.06
CA TYR A 65 7.64 -0.20 26.03
C TYR A 65 7.65 0.58 24.70
N VAL A 66 7.92 1.89 24.75
CA VAL A 66 8.09 2.74 23.57
C VAL A 66 9.28 2.28 22.71
N ALA A 67 10.41 1.91 23.32
CA ALA A 67 11.57 1.42 22.59
C ALA A 67 11.29 0.10 21.86
N VAL A 68 10.50 -0.79 22.48
CA VAL A 68 10.03 -2.04 21.86
C VAL A 68 9.12 -1.76 20.66
N GLY A 69 8.23 -0.76 20.79
CA GLY A 69 7.35 -0.31 19.70
C GLY A 69 8.13 0.14 18.46
N TRP A 70 9.23 0.88 18.65
CA TRP A 70 10.11 1.28 17.54
C TRP A 70 10.76 0.09 16.83
N ILE A 71 11.26 -0.89 17.59
CA ILE A 71 11.84 -2.11 17.01
C ILE A 71 10.80 -2.85 16.15
N PHE A 72 9.57 -2.99 16.66
CA PHE A 72 8.48 -3.61 15.91
C PHE A 72 8.15 -2.86 14.62
N LEU A 73 8.20 -1.52 14.61
CA LEU A 73 7.99 -0.74 13.39
C LEU A 73 9.07 -1.04 12.34
N PHE A 74 10.35 -1.08 12.73
CA PHE A 74 11.46 -1.42 11.84
C PHE A 74 11.39 -2.86 11.30
N VAL A 75 10.73 -3.77 12.01
CA VAL A 75 10.55 -5.16 11.54
C VAL A 75 9.30 -5.29 10.66
N THR A 76 8.19 -4.68 11.05
CA THR A 76 6.89 -4.84 10.38
C THR A 76 6.82 -4.17 9.02
N ILE A 77 7.46 -2.99 8.84
CA ILE A 77 7.50 -2.30 7.54
C ILE A 77 8.17 -3.15 6.44
N PRO A 78 9.43 -3.62 6.60
CA PRO A 78 10.08 -4.44 5.58
C PRO A 78 9.37 -5.77 5.40
N PHE A 79 8.82 -6.37 6.46
CA PHE A 79 8.06 -7.62 6.35
C PHE A 79 6.77 -7.44 5.56
N GLY A 80 6.03 -6.35 5.81
CA GLY A 80 4.83 -5.98 5.05
C GLY A 80 5.14 -5.70 3.58
N ALA A 81 6.23 -4.98 3.29
CA ALA A 81 6.70 -4.75 1.93
C ALA A 81 7.06 -6.06 1.21
N LEU A 82 7.70 -7.00 1.91
CA LEU A 82 8.10 -8.30 1.38
C LEU A 82 6.88 -9.18 1.06
N LEU A 83 5.89 -9.22 1.96
CA LEU A 83 4.61 -9.92 1.73
C LEU A 83 3.79 -9.27 0.60
N GLY A 84 3.74 -7.93 0.55
CA GLY A 84 3.11 -7.19 -0.54
C GLY A 84 3.77 -7.48 -1.89
N GLY A 85 5.10 -7.46 -1.96
CA GLY A 85 5.85 -7.81 -3.16
C GLY A 85 5.64 -9.25 -3.60
N LEU A 86 5.66 -10.21 -2.66
CA LEU A 86 5.38 -11.63 -2.94
C LEU A 86 3.96 -11.83 -3.49
N SER A 87 2.95 -11.25 -2.85
CA SER A 87 1.56 -11.38 -3.30
C SER A 87 1.35 -10.76 -4.69
N ALA A 88 1.97 -9.61 -4.98
CA ALA A 88 1.98 -9.01 -6.31
C ALA A 88 2.70 -9.91 -7.34
N PHE A 89 3.84 -10.50 -6.98
CA PHE A 89 4.59 -11.40 -7.86
C PHE A 89 3.80 -12.66 -8.22
N PHE A 90 3.19 -13.32 -7.23
CA PHE A 90 2.34 -14.49 -7.46
C PHE A 90 1.07 -14.14 -8.23
N GLY A 91 0.45 -12.99 -7.95
CA GLY A 91 -0.68 -12.48 -8.71
C GLY A 91 -0.33 -12.26 -10.18
N TYR A 92 0.80 -11.61 -10.46
CA TYR A 92 1.30 -11.37 -11.81
C TYR A 92 1.61 -12.69 -12.54
N LYS A 93 2.30 -13.63 -11.88
CA LYS A 93 2.61 -14.96 -12.44
C LYS A 93 1.34 -15.75 -12.81
N ARG A 94 0.26 -15.58 -12.05
CA ARG A 94 -1.04 -16.23 -12.32
C ARG A 94 -1.82 -15.56 -13.46
N LEU A 95 -1.61 -14.28 -13.71
CA LEU A 95 -2.26 -13.51 -14.78
C LEU A 95 -1.55 -13.65 -16.14
N LEU A 96 -0.23 -13.84 -16.13
CA LEU A 96 0.61 -14.05 -17.34
C LEU A 96 0.10 -15.14 -18.32
N PRO A 97 -0.29 -16.36 -17.88
CA PRO A 97 -0.74 -17.39 -18.82
C PRO A 97 -2.10 -17.07 -19.45
N LYS A 98 -3.00 -16.35 -18.75
CA LYS A 98 -4.30 -15.95 -19.31
C LYS A 98 -4.15 -14.95 -20.47
N MET A 99 -3.24 -13.99 -20.35
CA MET A 99 -3.01 -13.00 -21.42
C MET A 99 -2.34 -13.60 -22.67
N LYS A 100 -1.64 -14.74 -22.54
CA LYS A 100 -1.03 -15.43 -23.68
C LYS A 100 -2.04 -16.24 -24.50
N SER A 101 -3.10 -16.74 -23.87
CA SER A 101 -4.17 -17.51 -24.52
C SER A 101 -5.07 -16.63 -25.40
N GLU A 102 -5.33 -15.39 -24.99
CA GLU A 102 -6.25 -14.48 -25.70
C GLU A 102 -5.65 -13.86 -26.97
N LYS A 103 -4.35 -14.08 -27.22
CA LYS A 103 -3.61 -13.54 -28.36
C LYS A 103 -3.35 -14.55 -29.48
N SER A 104 -3.81 -15.79 -29.30
CA SER A 104 -3.59 -16.91 -30.24
C SER A 104 -4.86 -17.35 -30.98
N ASP A 105 -5.98 -16.64 -30.78
CA ASP A 105 -7.18 -16.73 -31.62
C ASP A 105 -7.34 -15.44 -32.45
#